data_AF-A0A1F3K8L6-F1
#
_entry.id   AF-A0A1F3K8L6-F1
#
_cell.length_a   1.000
_cell.length_b   1.000
_cell.length_c   1.000
_cell.angle_alpha   90.00
_cell.angle_beta   90.00
_cell.angle_gamma   90.00
#
_symmetry.space_group_name_H-M   'P 1'
#
loop_
_entity.id
_entity.type
_entity.pdbx_description
1 polymer ?
#
loop_
_entity_poly.entity_id
_entity_poly.type
_entity_poly.pdbx_seq_one_letter_code
_entity_poly.pdbx_strand_id
1 'polypeptide(L)' 'MLENTKLYIKESYDELKNKVTWPTWNELQESAIVVSIATIIITFIIFIMDISFENLMKLIYNFF' A
#
# COMPACT_ATOMS: atom_id res chain seq x y z
N MET A 1 25.52 -27.07 6.60
CA MET A 1 25.06 -25.74 6.14
C MET A 1 23.55 -25.72 5.85
N LEU A 2 23.02 -26.70 5.08
CA LEU A 2 21.58 -26.79 4.75
C LEU A 2 20.66 -27.21 5.92
N GLU A 3 21.16 -27.92 6.93
CA GLU A 3 20.36 -28.24 8.12
C GLU A 3 20.04 -27.02 8.97
N ASN A 4 21.02 -26.11 9.12
CA ASN A 4 20.84 -24.88 9.89
C ASN A 4 19.76 -23.98 9.27
N THR A 5 19.72 -23.83 7.94
CA THR A 5 18.71 -22.99 7.28
C THR A 5 17.29 -23.55 7.42
N LYS A 6 17.11 -24.88 7.37
CA LYS A 6 15.82 -25.52 7.66
C LYS A 6 15.37 -25.27 9.10
N LEU A 7 16.29 -25.34 10.06
CA LEU A 7 16.03 -25.05 11.47
C LEU A 7 15.65 -23.58 11.67
N TYR A 8 16.40 -22.64 11.08
CA TYR A 8 16.09 -21.21 11.13
C TYR A 8 14.71 -20.86 10.58
N ILE A 9 14.29 -21.45 9.45
CA ILE A 9 12.96 -21.20 8.88
C ILE A 9 11.87 -21.74 9.81
N LYS A 10 12.10 -22.89 10.45
CA LYS A 10 11.15 -23.49 11.38
C LYS A 10 11.01 -22.66 12.66
N GLU A 11 12.12 -22.20 13.22
CA GLU A 11 12.14 -21.31 14.39
C GLU A 11 11.52 -19.95 14.08
N SER A 12 11.80 -19.38 12.90
CA SER A 12 11.20 -18.12 12.45
C SER A 12 9.68 -18.24 12.27
N TYR A 13 9.19 -19.39 11.80
CA TYR A 13 7.75 -19.63 11.67
C TYR A 13 7.08 -19.75 13.04
N ASP A 14 7.69 -20.47 13.99
CA ASP A 14 7.18 -20.56 15.35
C ASP A 14 7.22 -19.21 16.07
N GLU A 15 8.23 -18.37 15.82
CA GLU A 15 8.31 -17.02 16.37
C GLU A 15 7.22 -16.10 15.78
N LEU A 16 7.09 -16.07 14.46
CA LEU A 16 6.06 -15.27 13.77
C LEU A 16 4.64 -15.68 14.18
N LYS A 17 4.41 -16.95 14.50
CA LYS A 17 3.08 -17.45 14.86
C LYS A 17 2.76 -17.27 16.35
N ASN A 18 3.70 -17.58 17.24
CA ASN A 18 3.43 -17.64 18.68
C ASN A 18 3.86 -16.39 19.45
N LYS A 19 4.74 -15.56 18.87
CA LYS A 19 5.35 -14.41 19.54
C LYS A 19 4.94 -13.07 18.95
N VAL A 20 4.04 -13.07 17.97
CA VAL A 20 3.51 -11.87 17.32
C VAL A 20 2.00 -11.84 17.49
N THR A 21 1.47 -10.70 17.92
CA THR A 21 0.02 -10.47 18.01
C THR A 21 -0.51 -10.19 16.61
N TRP A 22 -0.81 -11.25 15.86
CA TRP A 22 -1.55 -11.10 14.60
C TRP A 22 -2.96 -10.60 14.91
N PRO A 23 -3.37 -9.46 14.32
CA PRO A 23 -4.74 -8.99 14.44
C PRO A 23 -5.70 -10.01 13.82
N THR A 24 -6.94 -9.98 14.28
CA THR A 24 -7.98 -10.84 13.70
C THR A 24 -8.26 -10.45 12.25
N TRP A 25 -8.79 -11.39 11.46
CA TRP A 25 -9.16 -11.13 10.05
C TRP A 25 -10.12 -9.94 9.89
N ASN A 26 -10.99 -9.71 10.87
CA ASN A 26 -11.90 -8.58 10.87
C ASN A 26 -11.16 -7.25 11.09
N GLU A 27 -10.22 -7.19 12.05
CA GLU A 27 -9.41 -5.98 12.29
C GLU A 27 -8.49 -5.65 11.12
N LEU A 28 -7.97 -6.68 10.42
CA LEU A 28 -7.21 -6.51 9.18
C LEU A 28 -8.06 -5.91 8.07
N GLN A 29 -9.29 -6.38 7.91
CA GLN A 29 -10.22 -5.85 6.91
C GLN A 29 -10.61 -4.42 7.21
N GLU A 30 -10.92 -4.09 8.47
CA GLU A 30 -11.22 -2.71 8.89
C GLU A 30 -10.05 -1.78 8.55
N SER A 31 -8.82 -2.18 8.88
CA SER A 31 -7.62 -1.40 8.57
C SER A 31 -7.43 -1.23 7.05
N ALA A 32 -7.67 -2.28 6.27
CA ALA A 32 -7.56 -2.25 4.82
C ALA A 32 -8.64 -1.37 4.16
N ILE A 33 -9.87 -1.40 4.68
CA ILE A 33 -10.99 -0.58 4.18
C ILE A 33 -10.70 0.90 4.38
N VAL A 34 -10.20 1.28 5.56
CA VAL A 34 -9.80 2.67 5.86
C VAL A 34 -8.73 3.14 4.87
N VAL A 35 -7.69 2.34 4.63
CA VAL A 35 -6.61 2.68 3.68
C VAL A 35 -7.12 2.75 2.24
N SER A 36 -8.03 1.85 1.85
CA SER A 36 -8.64 1.85 0.51
C SER A 36 -9.40 3.16 0.24
N ILE A 37 -10.21 3.62 1.21
CA ILE A 37 -10.94 4.89 1.12
C ILE A 37 -9.98 6.08 1.04
N ALA A 38 -8.93 6.09 1.87
CA ALA A 38 -7.90 7.13 1.81
C ALA A 38 -7.22 7.19 0.43
N THR A 39 -6.94 6.04 -0.18
CA THR A 39 -6.32 5.93 -1.51
C THR A 39 -7.24 6.48 -2.60
N ILE A 40 -8.55 6.24 -2.51
CA ILE A 40 -9.54 6.79 -3.45
C ILE A 40 -9.53 8.32 -3.40
N ILE A 41 -9.48 8.92 -2.20
CA ILE A 41 -9.43 10.39 -2.04
C ILE A 41 -8.16 10.95 -2.69
N ILE A 42 -7.00 10.34 -2.43
CA ILE A 42 -5.73 10.77 -3.02
C ILE A 42 -5.76 10.65 -4.55
N THR A 43 -6.34 9.56 -5.07
CA THR A 43 -6.48 9.35 -6.52
C THR A 43 -7.32 10.43 -7.17
N PHE A 44 -8.40 10.87 -6.51
CA PHE A 44 -9.25 11.95 -7.01
C PHE A 44 -8.51 13.30 -7.05
N ILE A 45 -7.66 13.57 -6.06
CA ILE A 45 -6.82 14.78 -6.05
C ILE A 45 -5.82 14.76 -7.21
N ILE A 46 -5.14 13.64 -7.44
CA ILE A 46 -4.21 13.46 -8.56
C ILE A 46 -4.94 13.66 -9.89
N PHE A 47 -6.13 13.10 -10.04
CA PHE A 47 -6.94 13.28 -11.24
C PHE A 47 -7.24 14.77 -11.55
N ILE A 48 -7.56 15.56 -10.53
CA ILE A 48 -7.76 17.02 -10.69
C ILE A 48 -6.45 17.70 -11.10
N MET A 49 -5.32 17.31 -10.50
CA MET A 49 -4.01 17.85 -10.85
C MET A 49 -3.68 17.54 -12.32
N ASP A 50 -3.86 16.29 -12.76
CA ASP A 50 -3.58 15.86 -14.14
C ASP A 50 -4.35 16.71 -15.15
N ILE A 51 -5.66 16.91 -14.94
CA ILE A 51 -6.50 17.76 -15.79
C ILE A 51 -6.01 19.21 -15.78
N SER A 52 -5.66 19.72 -14.60
CA SER A 52 -5.19 21.10 -14.45
C SER A 52 -3.90 21.33 -15.24
N PHE A 53 -2.95 20.41 -15.13
CA PHE A 53 -1.68 20.46 -15.84
C PHE A 53 -1.84 20.25 -17.35
N GLU A 54 -2.70 19.33 -17.78
CA GLU A 54 -2.99 19.12 -19.21
C GLU A 54 -3.54 20.41 -19.85
N ASN A 55 -4.51 21.04 -19.20
CA ASN A 55 -5.10 22.28 -19.69
C ASN A 55 -4.10 23.44 -19.68
N LEU A 56 -3.29 23.57 -18.62
CA LEU A 56 -2.23 24.57 -18.57
C LEU A 56 -1.24 24.39 -19.72
N MET A 57 -0.80 23.16 -19.98
CA MET A 57 0.16 22.87 -21.03
C MET A 57 -0.41 23.15 -22.42
N LYS A 58 -1.66 22.77 -22.66
CA LYS A 58 -2.38 23.09 -23.91
C LYS A 58 -2.46 24.60 -24.15
N LEU A 59 -2.69 25.40 -23.10
CA LEU A 59 -2.69 26.86 -23.22
C LEU A 59 -1.31 27.38 -23.61
N ILE A 60 -0.26 26.95 -22.91
CA ILE A 60 1.12 27.39 -23.19
C ILE A 60 1.52 27.01 -24.62
N TYR A 61 1.23 25.79 -25.06
CA TYR A 61 1.52 25.33 -26.41
C TYR A 61 0.70 26.02 -27.49
N ASN A 62 -0.54 26.44 -27.21
CA ASN A 62 -1.31 27.22 -28.17
C ASN A 62 -0.84 28.68 -28.27
N PHE A 63 -0.16 29.21 -27.24
CA PHE A 63 0.38 30.56 -27.24
C PHE A 63 1.72 30.69 -27.97
N PHE A 64 2.45 29.58 -28.17
CA PHE A 64 3.78 29.54 -28.81
C PHE A 64 3.71 28.90 -30.19
#